data_AF-A0A2X3BYL8-F1
#
_entry.id   AF-A0A2X3BYL8-F1
#
_cell.length_a   1.000
_cell.length_b   1.000
_cell.length_c   1.000
_cell.angle_alpha   90.00
_cell.angle_beta   90.00
_cell.angle_gamma   90.00
#
_symmetry.space_group_name_H-M   'P 1'
#
loop_
_entity.id
_entity.type
_entity.pdbx_description
1 polymer ?
#
loop_
_entity_poly.entity_id
_entity_poly.type
_entity_poly.pdbx_seq_one_letter_code
_entity_poly.pdbx_strand_id
1 'polypeptide(L)'
;MVQYTLPAGATAVRTAEVRRQVTDWFLTKEKANTDVIFTVDGFSFSGSGQNAGMAFVSLKNWSQRKGDDNTAQAIALRATKELGTIRDATLFAMTPPSVDGLGQSNGFTFELMASGGTDRDSLMKLRSQLLAAANQSSELQSVRANDLPQMPQLQVDIDNNKAVSLGLSLSDVTDTLSSAWGGTYVNDFIDRGRVKKVYIQGESDARAGAVGPWQMVRSRQR
;
A
#
# COMPACT_ATOMS: atom_id res chain seq x y z
N MET A 1 -2.17 6.63 -15.41
CA MET A 1 -2.04 5.75 -14.23
C MET A 1 -2.78 6.39 -13.07
N VAL A 2 -3.38 5.60 -12.19
CA VAL A 2 -4.08 6.08 -10.99
C VAL A 2 -3.52 5.33 -9.80
N GLN A 3 -3.13 6.05 -8.76
CA GLN A 3 -2.67 5.45 -7.50
C GLN A 3 -3.63 5.82 -6.40
N TYR A 4 -3.93 4.88 -5.52
CA TYR A 4 -4.77 5.09 -4.36
C TYR A 4 -4.18 4.39 -3.14
N THR A 5 -4.16 5.14 -2.04
CA THR A 5 -3.66 4.68 -0.75
C THR A 5 -4.72 4.96 0.30
N LEU A 6 -5.15 3.90 0.97
CA LEU A 6 -6.07 3.97 2.10
C LEU A 6 -5.29 4.24 3.40
N PRO A 7 -5.96 4.74 4.46
CA PRO A 7 -5.35 4.91 5.77
C PRO A 7 -4.66 3.66 6.30
N ALA A 8 -3.72 3.87 7.21
CA ALA A 8 -3.00 2.80 7.88
C ALA A 8 -3.95 1.77 8.53
N GLY A 9 -3.67 0.49 8.32
CA GLY A 9 -4.49 -0.61 8.85
C GLY A 9 -5.73 -0.95 8.00
N ALA A 10 -5.98 -0.27 6.88
CA ALA A 10 -7.00 -0.70 5.93
C ALA A 10 -6.65 -2.07 5.32
N THR A 11 -7.66 -2.95 5.22
CA THR A 11 -7.51 -4.30 4.68
C THR A 11 -7.66 -4.32 3.16
N ALA A 12 -7.20 -5.39 2.53
CA ALA A 12 -7.34 -5.58 1.09
C ALA A 12 -8.81 -5.51 0.61
N VAL A 13 -9.76 -5.90 1.48
CA VAL A 13 -11.20 -5.81 1.18
C VAL A 13 -11.66 -4.35 1.03
N ARG A 14 -11.18 -3.43 1.88
CA ARG A 14 -11.50 -2.00 1.75
C ARG A 14 -10.85 -1.40 0.51
N THR A 15 -9.60 -1.78 0.24
CA THR A 15 -8.88 -1.36 -0.97
C THR A 15 -9.61 -1.83 -2.24
N ALA A 16 -10.14 -3.05 -2.24
CA ALA A 16 -10.94 -3.59 -3.34
C ALA A 16 -12.23 -2.80 -3.60
N GLU A 17 -12.86 -2.22 -2.58
CA GLU A 17 -14.05 -1.38 -2.74
C GLU A 17 -13.70 -0.02 -3.36
N VAL A 18 -12.58 0.59 -2.95
CA VAL A 18 -12.06 1.80 -3.61
C VAL A 18 -11.70 1.50 -5.06
N ARG A 19 -11.00 0.39 -5.32
CA ARG A 19 -10.71 -0.09 -6.68
C ARG A 19 -11.97 -0.23 -7.52
N ARG A 20 -13.07 -0.75 -6.96
CA ARG A 20 -14.35 -0.89 -7.65
C ARG A 20 -14.91 0.47 -8.05
N GLN A 21 -14.88 1.47 -7.16
CA GLN A 21 -15.33 2.83 -7.45
C GLN A 21 -14.48 3.50 -8.54
N VAL A 22 -13.16 3.35 -8.49
CA VAL A 22 -12.25 3.85 -9.53
C VAL A 22 -12.58 3.19 -10.87
N THR A 23 -12.74 1.88 -10.88
CA THR A 23 -13.06 1.12 -12.09
C THR A 23 -14.38 1.56 -12.69
N ASP A 24 -15.42 1.68 -11.87
CA ASP A 24 -16.75 2.11 -12.29
C ASP A 24 -16.73 3.52 -12.89
N TRP A 25 -16.00 4.45 -12.28
CA TRP A 25 -15.89 5.82 -12.80
C TRP A 25 -15.28 5.85 -14.21
N PHE A 26 -14.17 5.13 -14.45
CA PHE A 26 -13.57 5.07 -15.79
C PHE A 26 -14.46 4.37 -16.82
N LEU A 27 -15.20 3.33 -16.41
CA LEU A 27 -16.07 2.56 -17.30
C LEU A 27 -17.43 3.24 -17.55
N THR A 28 -17.82 4.22 -16.74
CA THR A 28 -19.11 4.93 -16.85
C THR A 28 -18.93 6.38 -17.24
N LYS A 29 -18.27 7.19 -16.40
CA LYS A 29 -18.09 8.63 -16.58
C LYS A 29 -17.08 8.95 -17.68
N GLU A 30 -16.00 8.19 -17.75
CA GLU A 30 -14.91 8.40 -18.71
C GLU A 30 -14.94 7.40 -19.89
N LYS A 31 -16.05 6.68 -20.06
CA LYS A 31 -16.25 5.62 -21.08
C LYS A 31 -15.96 6.06 -22.51
N ALA A 32 -16.19 7.34 -22.82
CA ALA A 32 -15.89 7.89 -24.13
C ALA A 32 -14.39 7.80 -24.45
N ASN A 33 -13.53 7.95 -23.44
CA ASN A 33 -12.09 8.03 -23.58
C ASN A 33 -11.34 6.75 -23.15
N THR A 34 -11.89 5.99 -22.21
CA THR A 34 -11.26 4.75 -21.71
C THR A 34 -11.47 3.58 -22.66
N ASP A 35 -10.39 2.88 -22.96
CA ASP A 35 -10.40 1.61 -23.72
C ASP A 35 -10.37 0.42 -22.77
N VAL A 36 -9.33 0.36 -21.93
CA VAL A 36 -9.12 -0.73 -20.96
C VAL A 36 -8.67 -0.14 -19.63
N ILE A 37 -9.11 -0.75 -18.53
CA ILE A 37 -8.58 -0.49 -17.18
C ILE A 37 -8.09 -1.79 -16.56
N PHE A 38 -6.85 -1.77 -16.10
CA PHE A 38 -6.20 -2.88 -15.39
C PHE A 38 -5.82 -2.41 -13.99
N THR A 39 -6.26 -3.14 -12.97
CA THR A 39 -6.12 -2.74 -11.57
C THR A 39 -5.29 -3.74 -10.79
N VAL A 40 -4.48 -3.24 -9.86
CA VAL A 40 -3.63 -4.04 -8.97
C VAL A 40 -3.90 -3.62 -7.53
N ASP A 41 -4.21 -4.59 -6.68
CA ASP A 41 -4.32 -4.42 -5.23
C ASP A 41 -3.04 -4.96 -4.57
N GLY A 42 -2.62 -4.37 -3.44
CA GLY A 42 -1.46 -4.81 -2.67
C GLY A 42 -0.13 -4.14 -3.08
N PHE A 43 -0.13 -3.35 -4.14
CA PHE A 43 1.05 -2.69 -4.67
C PHE A 43 0.72 -1.33 -5.29
N SER A 44 1.58 -0.35 -5.04
CA SER A 44 1.67 0.93 -5.76
C SER A 44 3.13 1.38 -5.85
N PHE A 45 3.41 2.48 -6.55
CA PHE A 45 4.77 3.03 -6.59
C PHE A 45 5.22 3.67 -5.27
N SER A 46 4.30 3.85 -4.31
CA SER A 46 4.61 4.28 -2.96
C SER A 46 4.94 3.12 -2.01
N GLY A 47 4.66 1.87 -2.42
CA GLY A 47 5.06 0.67 -1.70
C GLY A 47 4.07 -0.49 -1.84
N SER A 48 4.37 -1.58 -1.15
CA SER A 48 3.51 -2.76 -1.04
C SER A 48 2.77 -2.79 0.28
N GLY A 49 1.46 -3.08 0.25
CA GLY A 49 0.63 -3.16 1.44
C GLY A 49 -0.84 -3.36 1.10
N GLN A 50 -1.61 -3.94 2.02
CA GLN A 50 -3.03 -4.20 1.81
C GLN A 50 -3.85 -2.92 1.56
N ASN A 51 -3.38 -1.78 2.05
CA ASN A 51 -4.00 -0.46 1.89
C ASN A 51 -3.55 0.28 0.61
N ALA A 52 -2.74 -0.35 -0.25
CA ALA A 52 -2.21 0.26 -1.45
C ALA A 52 -2.81 -0.40 -2.70
N GLY A 53 -3.10 0.41 -3.71
CA GLY A 53 -3.49 -0.09 -5.02
C GLY A 53 -3.21 0.90 -6.13
N MET A 54 -3.27 0.40 -7.35
CA MET A 54 -3.08 1.20 -8.56
C MET A 54 -3.92 0.71 -9.72
N ALA A 55 -4.10 1.57 -10.71
CA ALA A 55 -4.75 1.26 -11.97
C ALA A 55 -3.95 1.82 -13.16
N PHE A 56 -3.84 0.98 -14.19
CA PHE A 56 -3.36 1.33 -15.51
C PHE A 56 -4.57 1.51 -16.41
N VAL A 57 -4.72 2.72 -16.94
CA VAL A 57 -5.85 3.06 -17.82
C VAL A 57 -5.28 3.26 -19.22
N SER A 58 -5.63 2.35 -20.12
CA SER A 58 -5.41 2.53 -21.55
C SER A 58 -6.53 3.41 -22.10
N LEU A 59 -6.15 4.47 -22.81
CA LEU A 59 -7.08 5.36 -23.47
C LEU A 59 -7.26 4.94 -24.91
N LYS A 60 -8.43 5.25 -25.48
CA LYS A 60 -8.70 5.04 -26.91
C LYS A 60 -7.72 5.82 -27.79
N ASN A 61 -7.70 5.46 -29.06
CA ASN A 61 -6.89 6.17 -30.05
C ASN A 61 -7.26 7.68 -30.08
N TRP A 62 -6.27 8.55 -30.28
CA TRP A 62 -6.47 10.01 -30.33
C TRP A 62 -7.54 10.45 -31.33
N SER A 63 -7.68 9.75 -32.46
CA SER A 63 -8.72 10.02 -33.46
C SER A 63 -10.16 9.91 -32.92
N GLN A 64 -10.36 9.13 -31.85
CA GLN A 64 -11.65 8.91 -31.19
C GLN A 64 -11.86 9.84 -29.98
N ARG A 65 -10.85 10.63 -29.61
CA ARG A 65 -10.81 11.48 -28.42
C ARG A 65 -10.52 12.94 -28.81
N LYS A 66 -11.49 13.58 -29.48
CA LYS A 66 -11.33 14.95 -30.00
C LYS A 66 -11.49 16.00 -28.90
N GLY A 67 -10.76 17.11 -29.01
CA GLY A 67 -10.85 18.26 -28.10
C GLY A 67 -9.88 18.17 -26.92
N ASP A 68 -9.53 19.34 -26.37
CA ASP A 68 -8.49 19.49 -25.36
C ASP A 68 -8.87 18.82 -24.03
N ASP A 69 -10.17 18.71 -23.75
CA ASP A 69 -10.72 18.00 -22.59
C ASP A 69 -10.48 16.48 -22.65
N ASN A 70 -10.18 15.92 -23.82
CA ASN A 70 -9.99 14.48 -23.99
C ASN A 70 -8.51 14.09 -24.06
N THR A 71 -7.60 15.02 -23.75
CA THR A 71 -6.18 14.72 -23.56
C THR A 71 -5.95 13.85 -22.31
N ALA A 72 -4.86 13.08 -22.29
CA ALA A 72 -4.54 12.23 -21.15
C ALA A 72 -4.36 13.03 -19.85
N GLN A 73 -3.80 14.25 -19.96
CA GLN A 73 -3.62 15.19 -18.87
C GLN A 73 -4.97 15.71 -18.36
N ALA A 74 -5.88 16.14 -19.24
CA ALA A 74 -7.21 16.60 -18.84
C ALA A 74 -8.01 15.49 -18.14
N ILE A 75 -7.93 14.26 -18.66
CA ILE A 75 -8.56 13.08 -18.04
C ILE A 75 -7.97 12.80 -16.66
N ALA A 76 -6.63 12.85 -16.51
CA ALA A 76 -5.99 12.64 -15.22
C ALA A 76 -6.37 13.72 -14.18
N LEU A 77 -6.49 14.98 -14.59
CA LEU A 77 -6.95 16.06 -13.72
C LEU A 77 -8.40 15.86 -13.28
N ARG A 78 -9.30 15.50 -14.19
CA ARG A 78 -10.70 15.15 -13.86
C ARG A 78 -10.78 13.97 -12.91
N ALA A 79 -10.06 12.89 -13.22
CA ALA A 79 -10.02 11.70 -12.37
C ALA A 79 -9.54 12.04 -10.96
N THR A 80 -8.45 12.81 -10.82
CA THR A 80 -7.94 13.26 -9.52
C THR A 80 -8.96 14.11 -8.76
N LYS A 81 -9.66 15.02 -9.46
CA LYS A 81 -10.68 15.89 -8.85
C LYS A 81 -11.91 15.11 -8.39
N GLU A 82 -12.46 14.25 -9.23
CA GLU A 82 -13.71 13.55 -8.94
C GLU A 82 -13.50 12.36 -8.00
N LEU A 83 -12.49 11.53 -8.24
CA LEU A 83 -12.17 10.39 -7.38
C LEU A 83 -11.50 10.82 -6.07
N GLY A 84 -10.91 12.02 -6.01
CA GLY A 84 -10.44 12.62 -4.77
C GLY A 84 -11.55 12.90 -3.74
N THR A 85 -12.82 12.79 -4.13
CA THR A 85 -13.96 12.87 -3.20
C THR A 85 -14.19 11.59 -2.40
N ILE A 86 -13.55 10.48 -2.77
CA ILE A 86 -13.60 9.22 -2.03
C ILE A 86 -12.91 9.43 -0.68
N ARG A 87 -13.71 9.58 0.38
CA ARG A 87 -13.21 9.89 1.74
C ARG A 87 -12.24 8.86 2.30
N ASP A 88 -12.37 7.61 1.87
CA ASP A 88 -11.63 6.49 2.44
C ASP A 88 -10.24 6.27 1.82
N ALA A 89 -9.84 7.06 0.82
CA ALA A 89 -8.55 6.93 0.16
C ALA A 89 -8.01 8.28 -0.31
N THR A 90 -6.70 8.43 -0.27
CA THR A 90 -6.02 9.47 -1.06
C THR A 90 -5.73 8.91 -2.44
N LEU A 91 -6.21 9.59 -3.48
CA LEU A 91 -6.08 9.15 -4.86
C LEU A 91 -5.56 10.27 -5.74
N PHE A 92 -4.67 9.92 -6.66
CA PHE A 92 -4.18 10.83 -7.68
C PHE A 92 -3.90 10.09 -8.98
N ALA A 93 -4.18 10.76 -10.10
CA ALA A 93 -3.90 10.26 -11.43
C ALA A 93 -2.72 11.03 -12.04
N MET A 94 -1.88 10.31 -12.78
CA MET A 94 -0.72 10.88 -13.47
C MET A 94 -0.58 10.28 -14.86
N THR A 95 0.06 11.05 -15.74
CA THR A 95 0.52 10.56 -17.04
C THR A 95 1.97 10.10 -16.93
N PRO A 96 2.36 9.02 -17.62
CA PRO A 96 3.76 8.59 -17.68
C PRO A 96 4.63 9.66 -18.36
N PRO A 97 5.97 9.62 -18.16
CA PRO A 97 6.87 10.51 -18.88
C PRO A 97 6.95 10.20 -20.37
N SER A 98 7.40 11.20 -21.15
CA SER A 98 7.55 11.08 -22.61
C SER A 98 8.66 10.10 -23.03
N VAL A 99 9.58 9.77 -22.11
CA VAL A 99 10.67 8.81 -22.31
C VAL A 99 10.61 7.78 -21.19
N ASP A 100 10.38 6.53 -21.56
CA ASP A 100 10.37 5.41 -20.62
C ASP A 100 11.77 5.24 -19.99
N GLY A 101 11.80 4.98 -18.67
CA GLY A 101 13.03 4.69 -17.93
C GLY A 101 13.71 5.90 -17.25
N LEU A 102 13.25 7.14 -17.49
CA LEU A 102 13.76 8.34 -16.81
C LEU A 102 13.04 8.67 -15.48
N GLY A 103 12.04 7.88 -15.10
CA GLY A 103 11.32 8.04 -13.84
C GLY A 103 9.88 7.53 -13.92
N GLN A 104 9.19 7.53 -12.78
CA GLN A 104 7.79 7.12 -12.68
C GLN A 104 6.81 8.30 -12.76
N SER A 105 7.30 9.54 -12.73
CA SER A 105 6.48 10.74 -12.83
C SER A 105 7.18 11.88 -13.57
N ASN A 106 6.40 12.75 -14.20
CA ASN A 106 6.87 14.02 -14.74
C ASN A 106 7.16 15.00 -13.61
N GLY A 107 8.39 15.51 -13.52
CA GLY A 107 8.79 16.50 -12.51
C GLY A 107 10.20 16.26 -11.97
N PHE A 108 10.39 16.51 -10.67
CA PHE A 108 11.63 16.26 -9.95
C PHE A 108 11.46 15.14 -8.91
N THR A 109 12.57 14.52 -8.53
CA THR A 109 12.66 13.62 -7.37
C THR A 109 13.62 14.24 -6.37
N PHE A 110 13.25 14.21 -5.08
CA PHE A 110 14.06 14.75 -4.00
C PHE A 110 14.10 13.74 -2.84
N GLU A 111 15.29 13.49 -2.32
CA GLU A 111 15.51 12.59 -1.19
C GLU A 111 15.92 13.41 0.04
N LEU A 112 15.09 13.36 1.09
CA LEU A 112 15.43 13.96 2.38
C LEU A 112 16.22 12.95 3.22
N MET A 113 17.51 13.20 3.41
CA MET A 113 18.42 12.29 4.13
C MET A 113 18.59 12.73 5.59
N ALA A 114 18.53 11.76 6.50
CA ALA A 114 18.97 11.93 7.89
C ALA A 114 20.51 11.96 7.96
N SER A 115 21.08 12.92 8.68
CA SER A 115 22.49 12.95 9.06
C SER A 115 22.71 12.30 10.43
N GLY A 116 23.98 12.10 10.83
CA GLY A 116 24.32 11.47 12.11
C GLY A 116 23.65 12.16 13.31
N GLY A 117 22.85 11.41 14.05
CA GLY A 117 22.08 11.88 15.21
C GLY A 117 20.62 12.26 14.94
N THR A 118 20.18 12.28 13.67
CA THR A 118 18.77 12.50 13.34
C THR A 118 17.99 11.20 13.51
N ASP A 119 17.12 11.16 14.52
CA ASP A 119 16.20 10.04 14.71
C ASP A 119 15.03 10.08 13.70
N ARG A 120 14.26 8.98 13.65
CA ARG A 120 13.13 8.82 12.71
C ARG A 120 12.07 9.91 12.89
N ASP A 121 11.74 10.25 14.13
CA ASP A 121 10.67 11.21 14.43
C ASP A 121 11.08 12.63 14.01
N SER A 122 12.34 13.00 14.21
CA SER A 122 12.91 14.27 13.74
C SER A 122 12.90 14.35 12.23
N LEU A 123 13.31 13.28 11.53
CA LEU A 123 13.26 13.23 10.07
C LEU A 123 11.81 13.41 9.53
N MET A 124 10.83 12.77 10.16
CA MET A 124 9.42 12.88 9.78
C MET A 124 8.85 14.29 9.99
N LYS A 125 9.27 14.99 11.06
CA LYS A 125 8.92 16.39 11.30
C LYS A 125 9.52 17.30 10.23
N LEU A 126 10.81 17.15 9.92
CA LEU A 126 11.50 17.93 8.88
C LEU A 126 10.86 17.73 7.51
N ARG A 127 10.50 16.49 7.16
CA ARG A 127 9.76 16.19 5.94
C ARG A 127 8.42 16.93 5.89
N SER A 128 7.65 16.88 6.98
CA SER A 128 6.34 17.53 7.04
C SER A 128 6.45 19.05 6.89
N GLN A 129 7.48 19.65 7.50
CA GLN A 129 7.81 21.08 7.32
C GLN A 129 8.20 21.41 5.88
N LEU A 130 9.05 20.59 5.25
CA LEU A 130 9.44 20.76 3.86
C LEU A 130 8.23 20.74 2.93
N LEU A 131 7.32 19.77 3.11
CA LEU A 131 6.09 19.69 2.30
C LEU A 131 5.15 20.89 2.55
N ALA A 132 5.01 21.33 3.80
CA ALA A 132 4.21 22.50 4.13
C ALA A 132 4.75 23.77 3.46
N ALA A 133 6.07 23.99 3.49
CA ALA A 133 6.72 25.10 2.81
C ALA A 133 6.61 24.99 1.27
N ALA A 134 6.79 23.78 0.72
CA ALA A 134 6.66 23.54 -0.71
C ALA A 134 5.25 23.87 -1.23
N ASN A 135 4.21 23.53 -0.46
CA ASN A 135 2.83 23.83 -0.81
C ASN A 135 2.48 25.34 -0.76
N GLN A 136 3.32 26.17 -0.14
CA GLN A 136 3.15 27.63 -0.12
C GLN A 136 3.84 28.32 -1.30
N SER A 137 4.75 27.63 -2.00
CA SER A 137 5.47 28.20 -3.15
C SER A 137 4.60 28.20 -4.39
N SER A 138 4.55 29.32 -5.12
CA SER A 138 3.88 29.41 -6.42
C SER A 138 4.66 28.73 -7.56
N GLU A 139 5.94 28.42 -7.34
CA GLU A 139 6.79 27.74 -8.32
C GLU A 139 6.64 26.21 -8.27
N LEU A 140 6.11 25.68 -7.17
CA LEU A 140 5.97 24.25 -6.94
C LEU A 140 4.52 23.82 -7.05
N GLN A 141 4.28 22.68 -7.67
CA GLN A 141 2.95 22.10 -7.80
C GLN A 141 2.99 20.60 -7.48
N SER A 142 1.95 20.12 -6.80
CA SER A 142 1.75 18.69 -6.54
C SER A 142 2.91 17.99 -5.82
N VAL A 143 3.62 18.72 -4.94
CA VAL A 143 4.69 18.17 -4.12
C VAL A 143 4.10 17.25 -3.07
N ARG A 144 4.58 16.01 -3.05
CA ARG A 144 4.10 14.95 -2.18
C ARG A 144 5.24 14.07 -1.76
N ALA A 145 5.09 13.42 -0.62
CA ALA A 145 5.99 12.35 -0.25
C ALA A 145 5.60 11.04 -0.93
N ASN A 146 6.61 10.21 -1.20
CA ASN A 146 6.42 8.86 -1.70
C ASN A 146 6.61 7.85 -0.56
N ASP A 147 5.60 7.68 0.28
CA ASP A 147 5.64 6.75 1.41
C ASP A 147 4.29 6.06 1.63
N LEU A 148 4.33 4.99 2.44
CA LEU A 148 3.13 4.42 3.04
C LEU A 148 2.98 4.93 4.48
N PRO A 149 1.76 5.22 4.94
CA PRO A 149 1.53 5.66 6.30
C PRO A 149 1.97 4.56 7.28
N GLN A 150 2.46 4.96 8.46
CA GLN A 150 2.86 4.00 9.48
C GLN A 150 1.67 3.12 9.89
N MET A 151 1.83 1.80 9.74
CA MET A 151 0.80 0.83 10.06
C MET A 151 0.77 0.54 11.57
N PRO A 152 -0.41 0.35 12.18
CA PRO A 152 -0.52 -0.22 13.50
C PRO A 152 0.20 -1.58 13.56
N GLN A 153 0.99 -1.80 14.60
CA GLN A 153 1.71 -3.05 14.81
C GLN A 153 1.25 -3.70 16.10
N LEU A 154 1.16 -5.03 16.09
CA LEU A 154 0.97 -5.83 17.30
C LEU A 154 2.33 -6.36 17.73
N GLN A 155 2.82 -5.89 18.88
CA GLN A 155 3.99 -6.46 19.53
C GLN A 155 3.54 -7.60 20.45
N VAL A 156 4.17 -8.76 20.31
CA VAL A 156 3.93 -9.94 21.15
C VAL A 156 5.15 -10.14 22.03
N ASP A 157 5.01 -9.85 23.32
CA ASP A 157 6.07 -10.05 24.31
C ASP A 157 5.91 -11.42 24.97
N ILE A 158 6.97 -12.23 24.93
CA ILE A 158 6.99 -13.58 25.50
C ILE A 158 7.64 -13.52 26.89
N ASP A 159 6.93 -14.00 27.91
CA ASP A 159 7.51 -14.21 29.24
C ASP A 159 8.34 -15.50 29.25
N ASN A 160 9.64 -15.34 29.02
CA ASN A 160 10.59 -16.46 28.97
C ASN A 160 10.67 -17.23 30.29
N ASN A 161 10.62 -16.53 31.43
CA ASN A 161 10.68 -17.17 32.74
C ASN A 161 9.45 -18.04 32.97
N LYS A 162 8.27 -17.54 32.59
CA LYS A 162 7.03 -18.28 32.70
C LYS A 162 7.00 -19.47 31.75
N ALA A 163 7.42 -19.30 30.49
CA ALA A 163 7.49 -20.39 29.51
C ALA A 163 8.37 -21.54 30.00
N VAL A 164 9.58 -21.24 30.47
CA VAL A 164 10.51 -22.25 31.02
C VAL A 164 9.93 -22.91 32.27
N SER A 165 9.29 -22.14 33.17
CA SER A 165 8.67 -22.70 34.39
C SER A 165 7.52 -23.68 34.09
N LEU A 166 6.89 -23.56 32.91
CA LEU A 166 5.84 -24.45 32.42
C LEU A 166 6.39 -25.62 31.60
N GLY A 167 7.73 -25.73 31.47
CA GLY A 167 8.39 -26.79 30.71
C GLY A 167 8.38 -26.59 29.20
N LEU A 168 8.12 -25.37 28.71
CA LEU A 168 8.14 -25.06 27.29
C LEU A 168 9.55 -24.69 26.83
N SER A 169 9.97 -25.21 25.67
CA SER A 169 11.14 -24.71 24.98
C SER A 169 10.83 -23.35 24.35
N LEU A 170 11.74 -22.38 24.49
CA LEU A 170 11.59 -21.07 23.85
C LEU A 170 11.59 -21.18 22.32
N SER A 171 12.34 -22.13 21.75
CA SER A 171 12.34 -22.41 20.31
C SER A 171 10.94 -22.80 19.82
N ASP A 172 10.27 -23.70 20.55
CA ASP A 172 8.98 -24.24 20.14
C ASP A 172 7.91 -23.14 20.18
N VAL A 173 7.99 -22.24 21.15
CA VAL A 173 7.12 -21.06 21.24
C VAL A 173 7.33 -20.15 20.03
N THR A 174 8.58 -19.80 19.70
CA THR A 174 8.88 -18.93 18.56
C THR A 174 8.50 -19.57 17.23
N ASP A 175 8.83 -20.85 17.04
CA ASP A 175 8.54 -21.60 15.80
C ASP A 175 7.04 -21.75 15.58
N THR A 176 6.28 -21.99 16.66
CA THR A 176 4.82 -22.06 16.61
C THR A 176 4.21 -20.72 16.20
N LEU A 177 4.64 -19.62 16.84
CA LEU A 177 4.14 -18.28 16.51
C LEU A 177 4.49 -17.88 15.07
N SER A 178 5.74 -18.09 14.65
CA SER A 178 6.20 -17.79 13.29
C SER A 178 5.46 -18.62 12.24
N SER A 179 5.29 -19.92 12.47
CA SER A 179 4.59 -20.80 11.53
C SER A 179 3.10 -20.48 11.46
N ALA A 180 2.43 -20.27 12.60
CA ALA A 180 0.99 -20.06 12.63
C ALA A 180 0.57 -18.70 12.05
N TRP A 181 1.29 -17.60 12.36
CA TRP A 181 0.94 -16.26 11.88
C TRP A 181 1.65 -15.87 10.58
N GLY A 182 2.97 -16.05 10.50
CA GLY A 182 3.77 -15.64 9.35
C GLY A 182 3.72 -16.63 8.18
N GLY A 183 3.45 -17.90 8.48
CA GLY A 183 3.58 -18.99 7.52
C GLY A 183 5.04 -19.37 7.30
N THR A 184 5.29 -20.64 7.01
CA THR A 184 6.65 -21.17 6.85
C THR A 184 6.72 -22.07 5.64
N TYR A 185 7.74 -21.84 4.81
CA TYR A 185 8.10 -22.75 3.73
C TYR A 185 8.71 -24.02 4.32
N VAL A 186 8.21 -25.19 3.93
CA VAL A 186 8.68 -26.47 4.46
C VAL A 186 9.45 -27.28 3.43
N ASN A 187 8.94 -27.37 2.20
CA ASN A 187 9.57 -28.09 1.10
C ASN A 187 8.86 -27.78 -0.23
N ASP A 188 9.24 -28.50 -1.27
CA ASP A 188 8.62 -28.44 -2.59
C ASP A 188 7.88 -29.75 -2.93
N PHE A 189 6.90 -29.66 -3.82
CA PHE A 189 6.21 -30.80 -4.44
C PHE A 189 6.01 -30.58 -5.94
N ILE A 190 5.74 -31.65 -6.69
CA ILE A 190 5.47 -31.56 -8.14
C ILE A 190 3.96 -31.51 -8.37
N ASP A 191 3.48 -30.42 -8.99
CA ASP A 191 2.12 -30.30 -9.51
C ASP A 191 2.18 -30.14 -11.03
N ARG A 192 1.64 -31.12 -11.77
CA ARG A 192 1.56 -31.10 -13.25
C ARG A 192 2.91 -30.78 -13.93
N GLY A 193 3.97 -31.43 -13.47
CA GLY A 193 5.33 -31.28 -14.02
C GLY A 193 6.04 -29.98 -13.62
N ARG A 194 5.46 -29.18 -12.73
CA ARG A 194 6.09 -27.98 -12.18
C ARG A 194 6.35 -28.16 -10.70
N VAL A 195 7.57 -27.84 -10.27
CA VAL A 195 7.93 -27.76 -8.86
C VAL A 195 7.20 -26.56 -8.24
N LYS A 196 6.50 -26.79 -7.14
CA LYS A 196 5.75 -25.80 -6.37
C LYS A 196 6.16 -25.88 -4.91
N LYS A 197 6.11 -24.73 -4.25
CA LYS A 197 6.40 -24.60 -2.83
C LYS A 197 5.23 -25.09 -1.97
N VAL A 198 5.55 -25.74 -0.87
CA VAL A 198 4.64 -26.07 0.22
C VAL A 198 4.88 -25.07 1.36
N TYR A 199 3.80 -24.45 1.79
CA TYR A 199 3.78 -23.57 2.95
C TYR A 199 2.83 -24.15 4.00
N ILE A 200 3.21 -24.05 5.26
CA ILE A 200 2.32 -24.28 6.39
C ILE A 200 1.98 -22.93 7.01
N GLN A 201 0.72 -22.74 7.41
CA GLN A 201 0.24 -21.57 8.12
C GLN A 201 -0.99 -21.97 8.94
N GLY A 202 -1.34 -21.21 9.98
CA GLY A 202 -2.64 -21.38 10.63
C GLY A 202 -3.80 -21.17 9.65
N GLU A 203 -5.04 -21.38 10.10
CA GLU A 203 -6.24 -21.01 9.35
C GLU A 203 -6.58 -19.52 9.54
N SER A 204 -7.26 -18.92 8.56
CA SER A 204 -7.40 -17.45 8.48
C SER A 204 -8.12 -16.84 9.68
N ASP A 205 -9.17 -17.51 10.15
CA ASP A 205 -9.95 -17.17 11.34
C ASP A 205 -9.12 -17.25 12.62
N ALA A 206 -8.21 -18.22 12.73
CA ALA A 206 -7.33 -18.41 13.88
C ALA A 206 -6.27 -17.29 14.03
N ARG A 207 -6.03 -16.49 12.98
CA ARG A 207 -5.02 -15.42 12.96
C ARG A 207 -5.55 -14.01 12.60
N ALA A 208 -6.86 -13.85 12.42
CA ALA A 208 -7.48 -12.58 11.99
C ALA A 208 -7.68 -11.55 13.13
N GLY A 209 -7.62 -11.97 14.39
CA GLY A 209 -7.75 -11.11 15.58
C GLY A 209 -6.47 -11.05 16.41
N ALA A 210 -6.36 -10.03 17.28
CA ALA A 210 -5.27 -9.94 18.26
C ALA A 210 -5.25 -11.11 19.27
N VAL A 211 -6.34 -11.89 19.29
CA VAL A 211 -6.61 -12.99 20.22
C VAL A 211 -7.44 -14.02 19.44
N GLY A 212 -6.81 -15.04 18.86
CA GLY A 212 -7.46 -16.36 18.70
C GLY A 212 -7.74 -16.95 20.10
N PRO A 213 -8.02 -18.25 20.30
CA PRO A 213 -8.29 -18.82 21.65
C PRO A 213 -7.17 -18.65 22.71
N TRP A 214 -6.11 -17.92 22.40
CA TRP A 214 -4.92 -17.66 23.19
C TRP A 214 -5.07 -16.38 24.02
N GLN A 215 -5.54 -16.51 25.25
CA GLN A 215 -5.64 -15.38 26.19
C GLN A 215 -4.25 -14.90 26.63
N MET A 216 -3.87 -13.67 26.29
CA MET A 216 -2.75 -12.97 26.93
C MET A 216 -3.19 -12.44 28.30
N VAL A 217 -2.53 -12.90 29.36
CA VAL A 217 -2.64 -12.29 30.70
C VAL A 217 -1.78 -11.02 30.69
N ARG A 218 -2.44 -9.85 30.71
CA ARG A 218 -1.73 -8.57 30.89
C ARG A 218 -1.06 -8.53 32.26
N SER A 219 0.27 -8.55 32.31
CA SER A 219 1.00 -8.15 33.51
C SER A 219 0.98 -6.63 33.64
N ARG A 220 0.18 -6.11 34.58
CA ARG A 220 0.40 -4.75 35.10
C ARG A 220 1.68 -4.78 35.93
N GLN A 221 2.76 -4.18 35.44
CA GLN A 221 3.85 -3.76 36.31
C GLN A 221 3.60 -2.32 36.79
N ARG A 222 3.81 -2.13 38.09
CA ARG A 222 3.83 -0.85 38.80
C ARG A 222 5.12 -0.10 38.50
#